data_AF-A0A2T5K220-F1
#
_entry.id   AF-A0A2T5K220-F1
#
_cell.length_a   1.000
_cell.length_b   1.000
_cell.length_c   1.000
_cell.angle_alpha   90.00
_cell.angle_beta   90.00
_cell.angle_gamma   90.00
#
_symmetry.space_group_name_H-M   'P 1'
#
loop_
_entity.id
_entity.type
_entity.pdbx_description
1 polymer ?
#
loop_
_entity_poly.entity_id
_entity_poly.type
_entity_poly.pdbx_seq_one_letter_code
_entity_poly.pdbx_strand_id
1 'polypeptide(L)'
;MSKTLRTLSQLQDALDAERVWRLKELSILRKKLLSGIGKIGVAREDDLSLLRPCITMLYAHWEGFVKAACGAYLEFVALQRLANKEMLSPFLALAARRHVSQSDVTGAEADRLMASFYREHGDRRGYIPYKNGVDTKSNLWFDVFRDIYESLGLSWQGYELKRMLIDTKLVSKRNAIAHGRFIDVKSDDVEELFDNIIELMDKIKEQLLDSAQNGKYKLPNH
;
A
#
# COMPACT_ATOMS: atom_id res chain seq x y z
N MET A 1 -19.40 14.10 0.56
CA MET A 1 -19.37 13.10 1.65
C MET A 1 -18.51 11.94 1.17
N SER A 2 -17.49 11.51 1.93
CA SER A 2 -16.72 10.31 1.58
C SER A 2 -17.67 9.10 1.57
N LYS A 3 -17.69 8.34 0.47
CA LYS A 3 -18.51 7.13 0.34
C LYS A 3 -17.90 6.06 1.26
N THR A 4 -18.64 5.58 2.26
CA THR A 4 -18.13 4.56 3.19
C THR A 4 -18.00 3.20 2.50
N LEU A 5 -16.92 2.46 2.76
CA LEU A 5 -16.62 1.18 2.11
C LEU A 5 -17.15 -0.02 2.92
N ARG A 6 -18.43 -0.37 2.78
CA ARG A 6 -19.04 -1.47 3.55
C ARG A 6 -19.17 -2.78 2.77
N THR A 7 -19.33 -2.68 1.45
CA THR A 7 -19.58 -3.83 0.58
C THR A 7 -18.37 -4.13 -0.31
N LEU A 8 -18.29 -5.37 -0.82
CA LEU A 8 -17.23 -5.76 -1.75
C LEU A 8 -17.26 -4.90 -3.02
N SER A 9 -18.45 -4.59 -3.56
CA SER A 9 -18.58 -3.69 -4.72
C SER A 9 -18.09 -2.27 -4.42
N GLN A 10 -18.31 -1.74 -3.21
CA GLN A 10 -17.77 -0.43 -2.85
C GLN A 10 -16.25 -0.44 -2.76
N LEU A 11 -15.66 -1.50 -2.19
CA LEU A 11 -14.21 -1.68 -2.17
C LEU A 11 -13.65 -1.80 -3.59
N GLN A 12 -14.27 -2.61 -4.44
CA GLN A 12 -13.92 -2.78 -5.85
C GLN A 12 -13.92 -1.44 -6.58
N ASP A 13 -15.02 -0.68 -6.50
CA ASP A 13 -15.15 0.64 -7.12
C ASP A 13 -14.03 1.60 -6.66
N ALA A 14 -13.70 1.58 -5.37
CA ALA A 14 -12.65 2.42 -4.80
C ALA A 14 -11.26 2.05 -5.32
N LEU A 15 -10.94 0.75 -5.36
CA LEU A 15 -9.67 0.25 -5.89
C LEU A 15 -9.55 0.48 -7.40
N ASP A 16 -10.63 0.30 -8.14
CA ASP A 16 -10.69 0.61 -9.57
C ASP A 16 -10.50 2.09 -9.84
N ALA A 17 -11.15 2.96 -9.07
CA ALA A 17 -10.96 4.40 -9.19
C ALA A 17 -9.48 4.78 -9.01
N GLU A 18 -8.84 4.31 -7.93
CA GLU A 18 -7.42 4.58 -7.65
C GLU A 18 -6.49 4.01 -8.75
N ARG A 19 -6.83 2.87 -9.31
CA ARG A 19 -6.08 2.20 -10.38
C ARG A 19 -6.17 2.95 -11.71
N VAL A 20 -7.37 3.31 -12.13
CA VAL A 20 -7.68 3.81 -13.48
C VAL A 20 -6.99 5.15 -13.75
N TRP A 21 -7.09 6.12 -12.84
CA TRP A 21 -6.52 7.44 -13.09
C TRP A 21 -4.99 7.40 -13.09
N ARG A 22 -4.37 6.60 -12.21
CA ARG A 22 -2.91 6.41 -12.19
C ARG A 22 -2.44 5.73 -13.45
N LEU A 23 -3.12 4.66 -13.88
CA LEU A 23 -2.77 3.96 -15.13
C LEU A 23 -2.86 4.91 -16.33
N LYS A 24 -3.89 5.75 -16.38
CA LYS A 24 -4.03 6.77 -17.43
C LYS A 24 -2.85 7.75 -17.42
N GLU A 25 -2.48 8.30 -16.25
CA GLU A 25 -1.37 9.24 -16.15
C GLU A 25 -0.01 8.59 -16.48
N LEU A 26 0.27 7.42 -15.92
CA LEU A 26 1.47 6.64 -16.21
C LEU A 26 1.57 6.26 -17.69
N SER A 27 0.46 5.91 -18.34
CA SER A 27 0.44 5.59 -19.78
C SER A 27 0.74 6.82 -20.64
N ILE A 28 0.22 8.00 -20.25
CA ILE A 28 0.53 9.26 -20.94
C ILE A 28 2.01 9.61 -20.78
N LEU A 29 2.55 9.48 -19.57
CA LEU A 29 3.97 9.71 -19.28
C LEU A 29 4.86 8.77 -20.10
N ARG A 30 4.54 7.47 -20.09
CA ARG A 30 5.25 6.45 -20.86
C ARG A 30 5.20 6.75 -22.36
N LYS A 31 4.04 7.09 -22.90
CA LYS A 31 3.90 7.43 -24.33
C LYS A 31 4.77 8.62 -24.71
N LYS A 32 4.78 9.68 -23.87
CA LYS A 32 5.62 10.86 -24.11
C LYS A 32 7.10 10.50 -24.09
N LEU A 33 7.52 9.65 -23.15
CA LEU A 33 8.89 9.13 -23.08
C LEU A 33 9.27 8.39 -24.36
N LEU A 34 8.48 7.39 -24.76
CA LEU A 34 8.73 6.56 -25.94
C LEU A 34 8.65 7.35 -27.26
N SER A 35 7.83 8.41 -27.32
CA SER A 35 7.76 9.28 -28.50
C SER A 35 8.92 10.27 -28.60
N GLY A 36 9.52 10.68 -27.48
CA GLY A 36 10.66 11.59 -27.43
C GLY A 36 11.98 10.90 -27.78
N ILE A 37 12.18 9.67 -27.30
CA ILE A 37 13.43 8.90 -27.47
C ILE A 37 13.73 8.49 -28.92
N GLY A 38 12.79 8.71 -29.84
CA GLY A 38 13.07 8.76 -31.27
C GLY A 38 13.34 7.39 -31.90
N LYS A 39 12.41 6.97 -32.74
CA LYS A 39 12.70 6.10 -33.89
C LYS A 39 13.99 6.59 -34.55
N ILE A 40 14.94 5.68 -34.76
CA ILE A 40 16.28 5.88 -35.35
C ILE A 40 17.37 6.17 -34.30
N GLY A 41 17.80 5.12 -33.60
CA GLY A 41 19.20 4.80 -33.30
C GLY A 41 20.02 5.70 -32.36
N VAL A 42 19.61 6.93 -32.05
CA VAL A 42 20.36 7.84 -31.16
C VAL A 42 19.37 8.70 -30.37
N ALA A 43 19.13 8.35 -29.11
CA ALA A 43 18.42 9.22 -28.18
C ALA A 43 19.20 10.54 -28.02
N ARG A 44 18.55 11.70 -28.15
CA ARG A 44 19.22 12.97 -27.88
C ARG A 44 19.42 13.12 -26.37
N GLU A 45 20.46 13.84 -25.97
CA GLU A 45 20.77 14.11 -24.56
C GLU A 45 19.58 14.77 -23.82
N ASP A 46 18.82 15.59 -24.54
CA ASP A 46 17.57 16.21 -24.07
C ASP A 46 16.45 15.17 -23.77
N ASP A 47 16.36 14.09 -24.54
CA ASP A 47 15.34 13.04 -24.35
C ASP A 47 15.65 12.19 -23.10
N LEU A 48 16.93 11.97 -22.82
CA LEU A 48 17.38 11.27 -21.61
C LEU A 48 17.13 12.09 -20.34
N SER A 49 17.08 13.43 -20.46
CA SER A 49 16.79 14.32 -19.33
C SER A 49 15.39 14.06 -18.73
N LEU A 50 14.45 13.54 -19.53
CA LEU A 50 13.06 13.25 -19.15
C LEU A 50 12.90 11.93 -18.38
N LEU A 51 13.89 11.01 -18.46
CA LEU A 51 13.84 9.70 -17.80
C LEU A 51 13.80 9.81 -16.26
N ARG A 52 14.59 10.73 -15.70
CA ARG A 52 14.70 10.92 -14.24
C ARG A 52 13.38 11.41 -13.62
N PRO A 53 12.71 12.46 -14.15
CA PRO A 53 11.37 12.83 -13.72
C PRO A 53 10.35 11.67 -13.77
N CYS A 54 10.41 10.82 -14.79
CA CYS A 54 9.51 9.67 -14.90
C CYS A 54 9.62 8.69 -13.72
N ILE A 55 10.84 8.40 -13.24
CA ILE A 55 11.04 7.55 -12.05
C ILE A 55 10.39 8.19 -10.81
N THR A 56 10.51 9.52 -10.68
CA THR A 56 9.94 10.26 -9.54
C THR A 56 8.40 10.21 -9.57
N MET A 57 7.81 10.41 -10.75
CA MET A 57 6.35 10.29 -10.93
C MET A 57 5.87 8.86 -10.71
N LEU A 58 6.57 7.87 -11.25
CA LEU A 58 6.23 6.45 -11.07
C LEU A 58 6.25 6.06 -9.60
N TYR A 59 7.26 6.51 -8.84
CA TYR A 59 7.29 6.33 -7.39
C TYR A 59 6.08 6.96 -6.71
N ALA A 60 5.73 8.21 -7.06
CA ALA A 60 4.60 8.91 -6.43
C ALA A 60 3.28 8.16 -6.66
N HIS A 61 3.09 7.61 -7.86
CA HIS A 61 1.94 6.75 -8.17
C HIS A 61 1.96 5.44 -7.39
N TRP A 62 3.12 4.77 -7.30
CA TRP A 62 3.32 3.55 -6.51
C TRP A 62 2.96 3.76 -5.04
N GLU A 63 3.60 4.71 -4.37
CA GLU A 63 3.38 4.99 -2.96
C GLU A 63 1.94 5.42 -2.69
N GLY A 64 1.41 6.33 -3.52
CA GLY A 64 0.05 6.80 -3.40
C GLY A 64 -0.97 5.67 -3.60
N PHE A 65 -0.73 4.75 -4.53
CA PHE A 65 -1.62 3.62 -4.79
C PHE A 65 -1.64 2.66 -3.60
N VAL A 66 -0.47 2.24 -3.10
CA VAL A 66 -0.37 1.34 -1.94
C VAL A 66 -1.09 1.95 -0.75
N LYS A 67 -0.84 3.24 -0.45
CA LYS A 67 -1.50 3.94 0.65
C LYS A 67 -3.02 3.94 0.52
N ALA A 68 -3.53 4.31 -0.66
CA ALA A 68 -4.96 4.42 -0.90
C ALA A 68 -5.64 3.04 -0.90
N ALA A 69 -5.06 2.05 -1.58
CA ALA A 69 -5.62 0.71 -1.70
C ALA A 69 -5.66 -0.03 -0.35
N CYS A 70 -4.54 -0.01 0.39
CA CYS A 70 -4.46 -0.59 1.73
C CYS A 70 -5.38 0.14 2.71
N GLY A 71 -5.49 1.47 2.59
CA GLY A 71 -6.42 2.28 3.41
C GLY A 71 -7.88 1.94 3.14
N ALA A 72 -8.25 1.77 1.87
CA ALA A 72 -9.59 1.35 1.45
C ALA A 72 -9.96 -0.04 2.00
N TYR A 73 -9.01 -0.98 1.95
CA TYR A 73 -9.19 -2.32 2.54
C TYR A 73 -9.34 -2.26 4.06
N LEU A 74 -8.52 -1.47 4.77
CA LEU A 74 -8.63 -1.28 6.21
C LEU A 74 -10.00 -0.69 6.60
N GLU A 75 -10.50 0.30 5.86
CA GLU A 75 -11.84 0.84 6.06
C GLU A 75 -12.91 -0.24 5.84
N PHE A 76 -12.78 -1.03 4.78
CA PHE A 76 -13.68 -2.15 4.52
C PHE A 76 -13.74 -3.13 5.69
N VAL A 77 -12.59 -3.59 6.20
CA VAL A 77 -12.51 -4.52 7.34
C VAL A 77 -13.10 -3.89 8.60
N ALA A 78 -12.75 -2.63 8.90
CA ALA A 78 -13.27 -1.91 10.06
C ALA A 78 -14.81 -1.80 10.04
N LEU A 79 -15.40 -1.62 8.86
CA LEU A 79 -16.84 -1.50 8.69
C LEU A 79 -17.59 -2.83 8.70
N GLN A 80 -16.90 -3.98 8.72
CA GLN A 80 -17.53 -5.29 8.94
C GLN A 80 -17.98 -5.50 10.40
N ARG A 81 -17.53 -4.66 11.34
CA ARG A 81 -17.93 -4.68 12.76
C ARG A 81 -17.82 -6.08 13.38
N LEU A 82 -16.66 -6.71 13.21
CA LEU A 82 -16.41 -8.02 13.80
C LEU A 82 -16.34 -7.94 15.34
N ALA A 83 -16.69 -9.03 16.01
CA ALA A 83 -16.32 -9.24 17.40
C ALA A 83 -14.80 -9.44 17.48
N ASN A 84 -14.20 -9.03 18.60
CA ASN A 84 -12.75 -9.14 18.80
C ASN A 84 -12.24 -10.57 18.60
N LYS A 85 -13.00 -11.59 19.04
CA LYS A 85 -12.67 -13.01 18.88
C LYS A 85 -12.70 -13.52 17.42
N GLU A 86 -13.34 -12.78 16.51
CA GLU A 86 -13.43 -13.15 15.09
C GLU A 86 -12.27 -12.56 14.27
N MET A 87 -11.56 -11.56 14.81
CA MET A 87 -10.53 -10.81 14.08
C MET A 87 -9.20 -11.55 14.02
N LEU A 88 -8.48 -11.38 12.92
CA LEU A 88 -7.05 -11.69 12.91
C LEU A 88 -6.27 -10.83 13.92
N SER A 89 -5.15 -11.38 14.39
CA SER A 89 -4.26 -10.78 15.38
C SER A 89 -3.87 -9.32 15.09
N PRO A 90 -3.55 -8.89 13.84
CA PRO A 90 -3.21 -7.50 13.57
C PRO A 90 -4.36 -6.53 13.85
N PHE A 91 -5.59 -6.90 13.49
CA PHE A 91 -6.78 -6.10 13.75
C PHE A 91 -7.18 -6.11 15.22
N LEU A 92 -7.07 -7.27 15.89
CA LEU A 92 -7.29 -7.37 17.33
C LEU A 92 -6.30 -6.49 18.10
N ALA A 93 -5.03 -6.46 17.69
CA ALA A 93 -4.02 -5.60 18.29
C ALA A 93 -4.31 -4.11 18.05
N LEU A 94 -4.84 -3.73 16.89
CA LEU A 94 -5.32 -2.35 16.65
C LEU A 94 -6.47 -1.97 17.59
N ALA A 95 -7.43 -2.87 17.79
CA ALA A 95 -8.54 -2.66 18.71
C ALA A 95 -8.07 -2.56 20.17
N ALA A 96 -7.13 -3.41 20.59
CA ALA A 96 -6.53 -3.38 21.92
C ALA A 96 -5.76 -2.07 22.17
N ARG A 97 -4.89 -1.67 21.23
CA ARG A 97 -4.16 -0.39 21.31
C ARG A 97 -5.10 0.80 21.39
N ARG A 98 -6.19 0.77 20.61
CA ARG A 98 -7.22 1.80 20.69
C ARG A 98 -7.84 1.83 22.08
N HIS A 99 -8.22 0.69 22.64
CA HIS A 99 -8.82 0.61 23.98
C HIS A 99 -7.90 1.21 25.04
N VAL A 100 -6.60 0.86 25.02
CA VAL A 100 -5.60 1.43 25.92
C VAL A 100 -5.42 2.92 25.68
N SER A 101 -5.37 3.40 24.44
CA SER A 101 -5.24 4.83 24.13
C SER A 101 -6.42 5.69 24.59
N GLN A 102 -7.55 5.08 24.96
CA GLN A 102 -8.71 5.77 25.55
C GLN A 102 -8.60 5.93 27.06
N SER A 103 -7.63 5.27 27.67
CA SER A 103 -7.29 5.43 29.08
C SER A 103 -6.06 6.32 29.21
N ASP A 104 -6.03 7.18 30.22
CA ASP A 104 -4.87 8.04 30.52
C ASP A 104 -3.76 7.27 31.25
N VAL A 105 -3.66 5.95 31.05
CA VAL A 105 -2.74 5.07 31.78
C VAL A 105 -1.51 4.74 30.94
N THR A 106 -0.39 4.48 31.60
CA THR A 106 0.90 4.19 30.95
C THR A 106 1.66 3.09 31.70
N GLY A 107 2.75 2.60 31.10
CA GLY A 107 3.61 1.56 31.70
C GLY A 107 2.84 0.28 32.06
N ALA A 108 3.14 -0.28 33.23
CA ALA A 108 2.56 -1.55 33.68
C ALA A 108 1.03 -1.54 33.78
N GLU A 109 0.40 -0.37 33.97
CA GLU A 109 -1.05 -0.26 34.00
C GLU A 109 -1.66 -0.42 32.59
N ALA A 110 -1.04 0.18 31.58
CA ALA A 110 -1.41 -0.01 30.18
C ALA A 110 -1.24 -1.47 29.75
N ASP A 111 -0.17 -2.13 30.20
CA ASP A 111 0.06 -3.55 29.92
C ASP A 111 -1.03 -4.44 30.55
N ARG A 112 -1.43 -4.16 31.80
CA ARG A 112 -2.53 -4.87 32.47
C ARG A 112 -3.86 -4.66 31.75
N LEU A 113 -4.15 -3.45 31.30
CA LEU A 113 -5.36 -3.13 30.56
C LEU A 113 -5.40 -3.83 29.19
N MET A 114 -4.26 -3.92 28.51
CA MET A 114 -4.16 -4.68 27.27
C MET A 114 -4.39 -6.18 27.50
N ALA A 115 -3.83 -6.74 28.58
CA ALA A 115 -4.06 -8.14 28.94
C ALA A 115 -5.53 -8.43 29.31
N SER A 116 -6.21 -7.53 30.04
CA SER A 116 -7.63 -7.69 30.34
C SER A 116 -8.50 -7.56 29.09
N PHE A 117 -8.15 -6.68 28.15
CA PHE A 117 -8.84 -6.57 26.87
C PHE A 117 -8.88 -7.93 26.15
N TYR A 118 -7.74 -8.62 26.03
CA TYR A 118 -7.70 -9.94 25.35
C TYR A 118 -8.51 -11.03 26.07
N ARG A 119 -8.61 -10.99 27.40
CA ARG A 119 -9.36 -12.00 28.18
C ARG A 119 -10.86 -11.74 28.21
N GLU A 120 -11.27 -10.48 28.29
CA GLU A 120 -12.63 -10.11 28.70
C GLU A 120 -13.48 -9.53 27.56
N HIS A 121 -12.84 -9.07 26.47
CA HIS A 121 -13.53 -8.33 25.41
C HIS A 121 -13.76 -9.15 24.14
N GLY A 122 -13.54 -10.47 24.16
CA GLY A 122 -13.65 -11.34 22.99
C GLY A 122 -14.98 -11.23 22.24
N ASP A 123 -16.11 -11.26 22.96
CA ASP A 123 -17.45 -11.18 22.36
C ASP A 123 -17.88 -9.75 21.97
N ARG A 124 -17.14 -8.73 22.42
CA ARG A 124 -17.49 -7.33 22.11
C ARG A 124 -17.11 -7.01 20.67
N ARG A 125 -17.92 -6.16 20.03
CA ARG A 125 -17.61 -5.59 18.72
C ARG A 125 -16.35 -4.74 18.84
N GLY A 126 -15.32 -5.11 18.08
CA GLY A 126 -14.06 -4.38 18.09
C GLY A 126 -14.15 -3.11 17.26
N TYR A 127 -13.34 -2.13 17.63
CA TYR A 127 -13.19 -0.89 16.89
C TYR A 127 -11.80 -0.85 16.26
N ILE A 128 -11.75 -0.84 14.92
CA ILE A 128 -10.51 -0.70 14.17
C ILE A 128 -10.40 0.76 13.71
N PRO A 129 -9.41 1.54 14.19
CA PRO A 129 -9.17 2.87 13.67
C PRO A 129 -8.64 2.77 12.23
N TYR A 130 -9.45 3.20 11.26
CA TYR A 130 -9.09 3.09 9.83
C TYR A 130 -8.72 4.43 9.18
N LYS A 131 -9.18 5.56 9.74
CA LYS A 131 -8.85 6.89 9.22
C LYS A 131 -7.35 7.14 9.36
N ASN A 132 -6.67 7.39 8.25
CA ASN A 132 -5.21 7.53 8.20
C ASN A 132 -4.46 6.32 8.80
N GLY A 133 -5.06 5.12 8.77
CA GLY A 133 -4.50 3.92 9.40
C GLY A 133 -3.34 3.27 8.61
N VAL A 134 -3.01 3.77 7.43
CA VAL A 134 -1.88 3.31 6.60
C VAL A 134 -0.87 4.45 6.46
N ASP A 135 0.33 4.19 6.97
CA ASP A 135 1.45 5.13 6.96
C ASP A 135 2.62 4.54 6.17
N THR A 136 2.90 5.15 5.01
CA THR A 136 4.03 4.78 4.13
C THR A 136 5.36 5.37 4.60
N LYS A 137 5.40 6.01 5.78
CA LYS A 137 6.57 6.72 6.30
C LYS A 137 7.05 7.76 5.28
N SER A 138 8.33 8.14 5.36
CA SER A 138 8.94 9.07 4.39
C SER A 138 9.23 8.40 3.04
N ASN A 139 9.39 7.08 3.02
CA ASN A 139 9.69 6.30 1.82
C ASN A 139 9.08 4.91 1.94
N LEU A 140 8.38 4.47 0.89
CA LEU A 140 7.81 3.13 0.81
C LEU A 140 8.87 2.10 0.37
N TRP A 141 9.84 1.86 1.25
CA TRP A 141 10.75 0.71 1.16
C TRP A 141 9.97 -0.60 1.27
N PHE A 142 10.56 -1.70 0.80
CA PHE A 142 9.94 -3.01 0.87
C PHE A 142 9.55 -3.40 2.28
N ASP A 143 10.38 -3.10 3.28
CA ASP A 143 10.06 -3.40 4.67
C ASP A 143 8.88 -2.57 5.19
N VAL A 144 8.71 -1.33 4.71
CA VAL A 144 7.52 -0.52 5.04
C VAL A 144 6.28 -1.12 4.37
N PHE A 145 6.39 -1.57 3.13
CA PHE A 145 5.31 -2.29 2.44
C PHE A 145 4.93 -3.58 3.19
N ARG A 146 5.93 -4.36 3.64
CA ARG A 146 5.75 -5.56 4.44
C ARG A 146 5.00 -5.25 5.74
N ASP A 147 5.46 -4.25 6.48
CA ASP A 147 4.85 -3.87 7.76
C ASP A 147 3.38 -3.42 7.57
N ILE A 148 3.08 -2.70 6.48
CA ILE A 148 1.69 -2.36 6.10
C ILE A 148 0.88 -3.64 5.87
N TYR A 149 1.39 -4.58 5.08
CA TYR A 149 0.70 -5.83 4.78
C TYR A 149 0.43 -6.67 6.04
N GLU A 150 1.44 -6.83 6.90
CA GLU A 150 1.31 -7.54 8.16
C GLU A 150 0.29 -6.86 9.09
N SER A 151 0.28 -5.53 9.14
CA SER A 151 -0.71 -4.77 9.93
C SER A 151 -2.16 -4.98 9.45
N LEU A 152 -2.34 -5.40 8.21
CA LEU A 152 -3.63 -5.71 7.58
C LEU A 152 -3.93 -7.21 7.55
N GLY A 153 -3.11 -8.06 8.15
CA GLY A 153 -3.29 -9.51 8.11
C GLY A 153 -3.13 -10.10 6.70
N LEU A 154 -2.37 -9.44 5.83
CA LEU A 154 -2.12 -9.87 4.46
C LEU A 154 -0.76 -10.55 4.34
N SER A 155 -0.69 -11.56 3.47
CA SER A 155 0.56 -12.25 3.12
C SER A 155 1.40 -11.40 2.17
N TRP A 156 2.65 -11.10 2.54
CA TRP A 156 3.61 -10.36 1.71
C TRP A 156 4.57 -11.28 0.95
N GLN A 157 4.58 -12.59 1.25
CA GLN A 157 5.54 -13.57 0.74
C GLN A 157 5.59 -13.60 -0.80
N GLY A 158 4.46 -13.38 -1.46
CA GLY A 158 4.38 -13.28 -2.92
C GLY A 158 5.10 -12.09 -3.56
N TYR A 159 5.66 -11.17 -2.76
CA TYR A 159 6.37 -9.97 -3.23
C TYR A 159 7.88 -9.99 -2.90
N GLU A 160 8.40 -11.02 -2.23
CA GLU A 160 9.80 -11.05 -1.77
C GLU A 160 10.82 -10.79 -2.90
N LEU A 161 10.58 -11.40 -4.07
CA LEU A 161 11.42 -11.21 -5.27
C LEU A 161 11.36 -9.79 -5.85
N LYS A 162 10.40 -8.97 -5.42
CA LYS A 162 10.22 -7.58 -5.84
C LYS A 162 10.94 -6.60 -4.89
N ARG A 163 11.65 -7.07 -3.87
CA ARG A 163 12.46 -6.23 -2.96
C ARG A 163 13.47 -5.36 -3.71
N MET A 164 14.30 -5.98 -4.57
CA MET A 164 15.32 -5.26 -5.34
C MET A 164 14.70 -4.22 -6.27
N LEU A 165 13.56 -4.55 -6.88
CA LEU A 165 12.78 -3.62 -7.69
C LEU A 165 12.34 -2.39 -6.87
N ILE A 166 11.73 -2.60 -5.71
CA ILE A 166 11.21 -1.52 -4.86
C ILE A 166 12.37 -0.69 -4.29
N ASP A 167 13.29 -1.33 -3.57
CA ASP A 167 14.31 -0.62 -2.79
C ASP A 167 15.36 0.03 -3.70
N THR A 168 15.86 -0.72 -4.69
CA THR A 168 16.99 -0.27 -5.51
C THR A 168 16.52 0.40 -6.80
N LYS A 169 15.69 -0.27 -7.61
CA LYS A 169 15.29 0.28 -8.92
C LYS A 169 14.33 1.47 -8.80
N LEU A 170 13.51 1.54 -7.75
CA LEU A 170 12.53 2.61 -7.58
C LEU A 170 12.91 3.63 -6.48
N VAL A 171 12.89 3.24 -5.20
CA VAL A 171 13.00 4.16 -4.07
C VAL A 171 14.37 4.84 -4.04
N SER A 172 15.45 4.09 -4.15
CA SER A 172 16.81 4.65 -4.14
C SER A 172 17.06 5.60 -5.32
N LYS A 173 16.63 5.22 -6.53
CA LYS A 173 16.73 6.09 -7.72
C LYS A 173 15.90 7.37 -7.54
N ARG A 174 14.64 7.27 -7.11
CA ARG A 174 13.79 8.43 -6.81
C ARG A 174 14.44 9.35 -5.78
N ASN A 175 15.00 8.80 -4.70
CA ASN A 175 15.67 9.60 -3.67
C ASN A 175 16.88 10.35 -4.22
N ALA A 176 17.71 9.67 -5.02
CA ALA A 176 18.84 10.34 -5.67
C ALA A 176 18.39 11.51 -6.55
N ILE A 177 17.38 11.29 -7.40
CA ILE A 177 16.82 12.31 -8.30
C ILE A 177 16.22 13.48 -7.51
N ALA A 178 15.39 13.21 -6.51
CA ALA A 178 14.73 14.23 -5.68
C ALA A 178 15.73 15.08 -4.88
N HIS A 179 16.90 14.52 -4.53
CA HIS A 179 18.01 15.25 -3.91
C HIS A 179 18.94 15.92 -4.93
N GLY A 180 18.59 15.96 -6.21
CA GLY A 180 19.37 16.61 -7.27
C GLY A 180 20.65 15.86 -7.64
N ARG A 181 20.82 14.60 -7.23
CA ARG A 181 21.98 13.79 -7.62
C ARG A 181 21.83 13.29 -9.04
N PHE A 182 22.89 13.41 -9.82
CA PHE A 182 22.96 12.81 -11.14
C PHE A 182 22.99 11.28 -11.00
N ILE A 183 22.09 10.60 -11.71
CA ILE A 183 22.12 9.16 -11.91
C ILE A 183 22.00 8.88 -13.40
N ASP A 184 22.76 7.89 -13.88
CA ASP A 184 22.61 7.38 -15.23
C ASP A 184 21.38 6.48 -15.30
N VAL A 185 20.52 6.72 -16.30
CA VAL A 185 19.24 6.05 -16.46
C VAL A 185 19.05 5.71 -17.92
N LYS A 186 18.81 4.44 -18.20
CA LYS A 186 18.54 3.93 -19.55
C LYS A 186 17.04 3.89 -19.80
N SER A 187 16.64 4.10 -21.05
CA SER A 187 15.23 4.02 -21.47
C SER A 187 14.62 2.66 -21.13
N ASP A 188 15.30 1.58 -21.51
CA ASP A 188 14.81 0.21 -21.32
C ASP A 188 14.61 -0.12 -19.84
N ASP A 189 15.51 0.35 -18.95
CA ASP A 189 15.37 0.18 -17.50
C ASP A 189 14.13 0.90 -16.95
N VAL A 190 13.81 2.08 -17.48
CA VAL A 190 12.63 2.84 -17.07
C VAL A 190 11.37 2.16 -17.59
N GLU A 191 11.36 1.71 -18.84
CA GLU A 191 10.24 0.99 -19.41
C GLU A 191 9.93 -0.30 -18.63
N GLU A 192 10.95 -1.11 -18.35
CA GLU A 192 10.84 -2.31 -17.52
C GLU A 192 10.32 -1.96 -16.11
N LEU A 193 10.75 -0.83 -15.55
CA LEU A 193 10.28 -0.35 -14.25
C LEU A 193 8.79 0.04 -14.28
N PHE A 194 8.31 0.69 -15.34
CA PHE A 194 6.87 0.99 -15.52
C PHE A 194 6.05 -0.31 -15.54
N ASP A 195 6.44 -1.30 -16.34
CA ASP A 195 5.72 -2.57 -16.46
C ASP A 195 5.66 -3.29 -15.11
N ASN A 196 6.81 -3.43 -14.46
CA ASN A 196 6.89 -4.10 -13.17
C ASN A 196 6.05 -3.41 -12.08
N ILE A 197 6.02 -2.08 -12.04
CA ILE A 197 5.26 -1.35 -11.01
C ILE A 197 3.76 -1.39 -11.29
N ILE A 198 3.33 -1.32 -12.56
CA ILE A 198 1.93 -1.46 -12.93
C ILE A 198 1.43 -2.88 -12.60
N GLU A 199 2.20 -3.91 -12.93
CA GLU A 199 1.92 -5.30 -12.55
C GLU A 199 1.79 -5.45 -11.02
N LEU A 200 2.67 -4.79 -10.26
CA LEU A 200 2.64 -4.82 -8.81
C LEU A 200 1.36 -4.19 -8.25
N MET A 201 0.90 -3.07 -8.83
CA MET A 201 -0.38 -2.45 -8.46
C MET A 201 -1.57 -3.37 -8.73
N ASP A 202 -1.57 -4.08 -9.87
CA ASP A 202 -2.61 -5.08 -10.20
C ASP A 202 -2.63 -6.20 -9.17
N LYS A 203 -1.48 -6.81 -8.90
CA LYS A 203 -1.36 -7.92 -7.96
C LYS A 203 -1.83 -7.54 -6.56
N ILE A 204 -1.49 -6.33 -6.10
CA ILE A 204 -1.93 -5.79 -4.82
C ILE A 204 -3.46 -5.66 -4.80
N LYS A 205 -4.04 -5.04 -5.83
CA LYS A 205 -5.50 -4.88 -5.94
C LYS A 205 -6.20 -6.23 -5.89
N GLU A 206 -5.76 -7.19 -6.70
CA GLU A 206 -6.33 -8.53 -6.76
C GLU A 206 -6.28 -9.23 -5.40
N GLN A 207 -5.14 -9.15 -4.70
CA GLN A 207 -5.00 -9.76 -3.39
C GLN A 207 -5.89 -9.11 -2.32
N LEU A 208 -6.06 -7.78 -2.35
CA LEU A 208 -6.97 -7.09 -1.42
C LEU A 208 -8.42 -7.51 -1.65
N LEU A 209 -8.84 -7.64 -2.90
CA LEU A 209 -10.18 -8.08 -3.28
C LEU A 209 -10.41 -9.54 -2.90
N ASP A 210 -9.47 -10.42 -3.23
CA ASP A 210 -9.50 -11.84 -2.84
C ASP A 210 -9.60 -12.00 -1.32
N SER A 211 -8.81 -11.23 -0.57
CA SER A 211 -8.85 -11.24 0.90
C SER A 211 -10.20 -10.76 1.45
N ALA A 212 -10.77 -9.72 0.86
CA ALA A 212 -12.09 -9.20 1.24
C ALA A 212 -13.21 -10.19 0.89
N GLN A 213 -13.19 -10.76 -0.31
CA GLN A 213 -14.19 -11.69 -0.82
C GLN A 213 -14.21 -12.99 -0.04
N ASN A 214 -13.04 -13.54 0.27
CA ASN A 214 -12.90 -14.81 0.99
C ASN A 214 -12.87 -14.66 2.51
N GLY A 215 -13.07 -13.44 3.03
CA GLY A 215 -13.14 -13.23 4.48
C GLY A 215 -11.82 -13.50 5.21
N LYS A 216 -10.66 -13.41 4.52
CA LYS A 216 -9.34 -13.76 5.08
C LYS A 216 -8.91 -12.85 6.24
N TYR A 217 -9.62 -11.75 6.48
CA TYR A 217 -9.45 -10.87 7.64
C TYR A 217 -10.08 -11.42 8.95
N LYS A 218 -10.74 -12.58 8.87
CA LYS A 218 -11.30 -13.31 10.02
C LYS A 218 -10.41 -14.50 10.38
N LEU A 219 -10.43 -14.90 11.65
CA LEU A 219 -9.91 -16.20 12.03
C LEU A 219 -10.70 -17.31 11.33
N PRO A 220 -10.07 -18.42 10.92
CA PRO A 220 -10.79 -19.60 10.46
C PRO A 220 -11.73 -20.06 11.58
N ASN A 221 -13.01 -20.29 11.26
CA ASN A 221 -13.92 -20.91 12.22
C ASN A 221 -13.36 -22.30 12.59
N HIS A 222 -13.10 -22.54 13.87
CA HIS A 222 -12.84 -23.88 14.41
C HIS A 222 -14.11 -24.72 14.42
#